data_AF-A0A923WZ72-F1
#
_entry.id   AF-A0A923WZ72-F1
#
_cell.length_a   1.000
_cell.length_b   1.000
_cell.length_c   1.000
_cell.angle_alpha   90.00
_cell.angle_beta   90.00
_cell.angle_gamma   90.00
#
_symmetry.space_group_name_H-M   'P 1'
#
loop_
_entity.id
_entity.type
_entity.pdbx_description
1 polymer ?
#
loop_
_entity_poly.entity_id
_entity_poly.type
_entity_poly.pdbx_seq_one_letter_code
_entity_poly.pdbx_strand_id
1 'polypeptide(L)'
;MGIFTRTRTRTSGAARREDAVFEFSRLLVGAAGVGEIAQALFRTVDDLFEVDRCVLLSIDEEVGRAVGAAAMGGMDSEVSAISIDLADDQSAVARVVRDRVPHRVLDAASESLHNAQVAGVVGATGSALYVPLRTSGGMIGIAVIATSGRLRAFRREEVDFIQKLANDAAVAIERARFAQQLREVGERELIVASVARAIRESLDPDEVLRVAARELGEQTDADRVVASMRWSDGLDGREATWAAQQVEVGPFREADLPASARLAIEDRQPVSARAETDAAAGTEVALPLRHREDVLGVLVLDRAHHPFEPAEIRLIELIAVEIAAAIEHVRLYQGSRRHLDEQLALARAAQSLTADLRFDRVLEHIVAEVVKLFRTESAAFYVYDREQGSLTLSAAFGEAEQSVVGQQVGMKGLAGRVVQSGVAQLTNDYEQEIGPDIHPVFQGVRRAVAVPVRWQGDLRGVISVADRDSSRVMGEREQTLLEAFADLASLALHNAEAYSNHSRQARIQAGFYRISQVLSASLSRQATLAALAQAATEVLDGDWAIVVGGDGDEEDLHLEGAWLAPNQAEVDLELPGSSEESTATLAMDPRRVVTSRHVMSDER
;
A
#
# COMPACT_ATOMS: atom_id res chain seq x y z
N MET A 1 -52.45 51.73 -48.98
CA MET A 1 -53.75 51.93 -48.31
C MET A 1 -54.44 50.59 -48.24
N GLY A 2 -54.25 49.87 -47.14
CA GLY A 2 -54.83 48.54 -46.91
C GLY A 2 -55.15 48.43 -45.43
N ILE A 3 -56.41 48.70 -45.09
CA ILE A 3 -56.93 48.71 -43.73
C ILE A 3 -57.13 47.25 -43.30
N PHE A 4 -56.20 46.69 -42.53
CA PHE A 4 -56.45 45.45 -41.81
C PHE A 4 -57.24 45.78 -40.53
N THR A 5 -58.56 45.72 -40.65
CA THR A 5 -59.47 45.65 -39.50
C THR A 5 -59.18 44.38 -38.71
N ARG A 6 -58.59 44.53 -37.52
CA ARG A 6 -58.41 43.48 -36.53
C ARG A 6 -59.77 43.18 -35.90
N THR A 7 -60.45 42.15 -36.40
CA THR A 7 -61.72 41.66 -35.86
C THR A 7 -61.49 41.10 -34.45
N ARG A 8 -61.73 41.92 -33.41
CA ARG A 8 -61.79 41.47 -32.01
C ARG A 8 -63.05 40.61 -31.84
N THR A 9 -62.91 39.30 -31.97
CA THR A 9 -63.87 38.36 -31.38
C THR A 9 -63.80 38.51 -29.86
N ARG A 10 -64.94 38.84 -29.25
CA ARG A 10 -65.15 38.81 -27.79
C ARG A 10 -65.12 37.35 -27.33
N THR A 11 -63.94 36.76 -27.17
CA THR A 11 -63.76 35.65 -26.25
C THR A 11 -64.05 36.19 -24.84
N SER A 12 -64.91 35.50 -24.08
CA SER A 12 -65.21 35.87 -22.70
C SER A 12 -63.92 35.94 -21.89
N GLY A 13 -63.85 36.82 -20.88
CA GLY A 13 -62.68 36.90 -19.99
C GLY A 13 -62.35 35.58 -19.29
N ALA A 14 -63.30 34.64 -19.23
CA ALA A 14 -63.11 33.29 -18.72
C ALA A 14 -62.28 32.42 -19.71
N ALA A 15 -62.59 32.43 -21.01
CA ALA A 15 -61.86 31.64 -22.00
C ALA A 15 -60.37 32.04 -22.08
N ARG A 16 -60.07 33.34 -22.04
CA ARG A 16 -58.67 33.82 -22.00
C ARG A 16 -57.92 33.39 -20.75
N ARG A 17 -58.60 33.31 -19.60
CA ARG A 17 -58.01 32.86 -18.33
C ARG A 17 -57.74 31.36 -18.35
N GLU A 18 -58.63 30.57 -18.93
CA GLU A 18 -58.42 29.12 -19.12
C GLU A 18 -57.24 28.83 -20.07
N ASP A 19 -57.18 29.52 -21.22
CA ASP A 19 -56.07 29.40 -22.16
C ASP A 19 -54.72 29.75 -21.51
N ALA A 20 -54.70 30.81 -20.70
CA ALA A 20 -53.49 31.24 -20.00
C ALA A 20 -53.02 30.26 -18.92
N VAL A 21 -53.93 29.61 -18.18
CA VAL A 21 -53.56 28.56 -17.22
C VAL A 21 -52.94 27.35 -17.92
N PHE A 22 -53.51 26.96 -19.06
CA PHE A 22 -52.99 25.85 -19.86
C PHE A 22 -51.60 26.16 -20.43
N GLU A 23 -51.44 27.34 -21.03
CA GLU A 23 -50.15 27.80 -21.54
C GLU A 23 -49.09 27.94 -20.45
N PHE A 24 -49.46 28.52 -19.30
CA PHE A 24 -48.57 28.65 -18.16
C PHE A 24 -48.12 27.28 -17.64
N SER A 25 -49.07 26.34 -17.44
CA SER A 25 -48.75 24.97 -17.03
C SER A 25 -47.79 24.28 -18.00
N ARG A 26 -47.94 24.51 -19.31
CA ARG A 26 -47.02 23.99 -20.34
C ARG A 26 -45.62 24.60 -20.23
N LEU A 27 -45.52 25.90 -19.98
CA LEU A 27 -44.24 26.59 -19.76
C LEU A 27 -43.52 26.06 -18.51
N LEU A 28 -44.25 25.74 -17.45
CA LEU A 28 -43.67 25.18 -16.21
C LEU A 28 -43.05 23.80 -16.41
N VAL A 29 -43.59 22.96 -17.30
CA VAL A 29 -43.07 21.60 -17.54
C VAL A 29 -41.67 21.61 -18.18
N GLY A 30 -41.36 22.62 -18.99
CA GLY A 30 -40.07 22.73 -19.69
C GLY A 30 -39.02 23.60 -18.98
N ALA A 31 -39.37 24.26 -17.87
CA ALA A 31 -38.48 25.19 -17.19
C ALA A 31 -37.45 24.46 -16.32
N ALA A 32 -36.17 24.81 -16.47
CA ALA A 32 -35.04 24.17 -15.79
C ALA A 32 -34.60 24.89 -14.50
N GLY A 33 -35.06 26.13 -14.28
CA GLY A 33 -34.61 26.96 -13.16
C GLY A 33 -35.63 27.98 -12.68
N VAL A 34 -35.37 28.55 -11.50
CA VAL A 34 -36.25 29.51 -10.81
C VAL A 34 -36.52 30.75 -11.67
N GLY A 35 -35.51 31.25 -12.37
CA GLY A 35 -35.64 32.43 -13.24
C GLY A 35 -36.60 32.23 -14.41
N GLU A 36 -36.52 31.08 -15.11
CA GLU A 36 -37.43 30.77 -16.23
C GLU A 36 -38.89 30.66 -15.77
N ILE A 37 -39.11 30.03 -14.62
CA ILE A 37 -40.44 29.89 -14.00
C ILE A 37 -41.00 31.25 -13.61
N ALA A 38 -40.17 32.10 -12.98
CA ALA A 38 -40.55 33.46 -12.60
C ALA A 38 -40.92 34.29 -13.83
N GLN A 39 -40.11 34.24 -14.88
CA GLN A 39 -40.39 34.94 -16.14
C GLN A 39 -41.66 34.44 -16.83
N ALA A 40 -41.98 33.15 -16.76
CA ALA A 40 -43.24 32.62 -17.26
C ALA A 40 -44.44 33.16 -16.46
N LEU A 41 -44.32 33.22 -15.12
CA LEU A 41 -45.35 33.77 -14.25
C LEU A 41 -45.58 35.25 -14.59
N PHE A 42 -44.50 36.03 -14.67
CA PHE A 42 -44.56 37.46 -14.96
C PHE A 42 -45.19 37.77 -16.31
N ARG A 43 -44.78 37.07 -17.37
CA ARG A 43 -45.38 37.24 -18.70
C ARG A 43 -46.87 36.91 -18.71
N THR A 44 -47.27 35.81 -18.07
CA THR A 44 -48.68 35.40 -18.00
C THR A 44 -49.53 36.43 -17.25
N VAL A 45 -49.00 37.00 -16.17
CA VAL A 45 -49.71 38.03 -15.39
C VAL A 45 -49.79 39.34 -16.16
N ASP A 46 -48.72 39.77 -16.85
CA ASP A 46 -48.73 40.97 -17.70
C ASP A 46 -49.74 40.84 -18.84
N ASP A 47 -49.72 39.75 -19.60
CA ASP A 47 -50.61 39.52 -20.75
C ASP A 47 -52.10 39.58 -20.38
N LEU A 48 -52.46 39.18 -19.15
CA LEU A 48 -53.83 39.14 -18.68
C LEU A 48 -54.29 40.41 -17.97
N PHE A 49 -53.40 41.08 -17.25
CA PHE A 49 -53.76 42.15 -16.33
C PHE A 49 -53.07 43.48 -16.61
N GLU A 50 -52.18 43.59 -17.61
CA GLU A 50 -51.43 44.80 -17.96
C GLU A 50 -50.65 45.35 -16.74
N VAL A 51 -49.65 44.58 -16.31
CA VAL A 51 -48.75 44.91 -15.20
C VAL A 51 -47.32 45.00 -15.72
N ASP A 52 -46.66 46.13 -15.49
CA ASP A 52 -45.39 46.45 -16.14
C ASP A 52 -44.16 46.24 -15.23
N ARG A 53 -44.37 45.82 -13.98
CA ARG A 53 -43.30 45.58 -12.99
C ARG A 53 -43.57 44.34 -12.16
N CYS A 54 -42.69 43.35 -12.21
CA CYS A 54 -42.76 42.17 -11.34
C CYS A 54 -41.39 41.79 -10.77
N VAL A 55 -41.38 41.34 -9.52
CA VAL A 55 -40.19 40.82 -8.81
C VAL A 55 -40.57 39.56 -8.05
N LEU A 56 -39.67 38.57 -8.05
CA LEU A 56 -39.80 37.37 -7.24
C LEU A 56 -38.74 37.43 -6.14
N LEU A 57 -39.20 37.29 -4.90
CA LEU A 57 -38.35 37.11 -3.74
C LEU A 57 -38.36 35.64 -3.35
N SER A 58 -37.19 35.04 -3.17
CA SER A 58 -37.03 33.73 -2.53
C SER A 58 -36.99 33.91 -1.01
N ILE A 59 -37.67 33.04 -0.28
CA ILE A 59 -37.65 33.05 1.19
C ILE A 59 -36.94 31.80 1.69
N ASP A 60 -36.07 32.00 2.68
CA ASP A 60 -35.57 30.97 3.56
C ASP A 60 -36.23 31.17 4.94
N GLU A 61 -37.18 30.30 5.30
CA GLU A 61 -37.90 30.40 6.57
C GLU A 61 -37.02 30.03 7.78
N GLU A 62 -35.97 29.22 7.60
CA GLU A 62 -35.06 28.82 8.69
C GLU A 62 -34.10 29.95 9.04
N VAL A 63 -33.54 30.60 8.02
CA VAL A 63 -32.62 31.74 8.19
C VAL A 63 -33.39 33.04 8.43
N GLY A 64 -34.69 33.08 8.13
CA GLY A 64 -35.52 34.27 8.28
C GLY A 64 -35.15 35.38 7.30
N ARG A 65 -34.76 35.02 6.07
CA ARG A 65 -34.23 35.98 5.09
C ARG A 65 -34.95 35.86 3.75
N ALA A 66 -35.20 36.99 3.10
CA ALA A 66 -35.71 37.05 1.74
C ALA A 66 -34.67 37.66 0.79
N VAL A 67 -34.43 37.00 -0.34
CA VAL A 67 -33.46 37.44 -1.36
C VAL A 67 -34.13 37.57 -2.72
N GLY A 68 -33.70 38.54 -3.52
CA GLY A 68 -34.22 38.70 -4.88
C GLY A 68 -33.82 37.53 -5.79
N ALA A 69 -34.80 36.92 -6.45
CA ALA A 69 -34.60 35.75 -7.30
C ALA A 69 -34.78 36.02 -8.81
N ALA A 70 -35.69 36.92 -9.18
CA ALA A 70 -35.90 37.32 -10.58
C ALA A 70 -36.69 38.64 -10.71
N ALA A 71 -36.51 39.37 -11.81
CA ALA A 71 -37.35 40.51 -12.20
C ALA A 71 -37.92 40.38 -13.62
N MET A 72 -38.99 41.11 -13.87
CA MET A 72 -39.47 41.38 -15.23
C MET A 72 -38.57 42.41 -15.92
N GLY A 73 -38.24 42.19 -17.20
CA GLY A 73 -37.57 43.21 -18.04
C GLY A 73 -36.04 43.28 -17.91
N GLY A 74 -35.38 42.29 -17.32
CA GLY A 74 -33.91 42.17 -17.32
C GLY A 74 -33.17 42.97 -16.24
N MET A 75 -33.85 43.33 -15.15
CA MET A 75 -33.26 43.96 -13.96
C MET A 75 -32.62 42.94 -13.00
N ASP A 76 -31.98 41.90 -13.55
CA ASP A 76 -31.52 40.75 -12.76
C ASP A 76 -30.38 41.16 -11.80
N SER A 77 -29.50 42.09 -12.20
CA SER A 77 -28.43 42.64 -11.35
C SER A 77 -28.97 43.39 -10.13
N GLU A 78 -30.01 44.19 -10.31
CA GLU A 78 -30.62 44.99 -9.25
C GLU A 78 -31.44 44.12 -8.30
N VAL A 79 -32.08 43.06 -8.82
CA VAL A 79 -32.79 42.08 -7.99
C VAL A 79 -31.84 41.25 -7.13
N SER A 80 -30.70 40.81 -7.67
CA SER A 80 -29.73 40.03 -6.89
C SER A 80 -29.14 40.80 -5.71
N ALA A 81 -29.20 42.13 -5.73
CA ALA A 81 -28.79 42.98 -4.60
C ALA A 81 -29.83 43.06 -3.46
N ILE A 82 -31.07 42.58 -3.69
CA ILE A 82 -32.12 42.56 -2.66
C ILE A 82 -31.80 41.49 -1.64
N SER A 83 -31.72 41.90 -0.39
CA SER A 83 -31.52 41.01 0.75
C SER A 83 -32.15 41.62 1.99
N ILE A 84 -33.26 41.03 2.40
CA ILE A 84 -34.13 41.53 3.47
C ILE A 84 -34.06 40.56 4.64
N ASP A 85 -33.68 41.07 5.81
CA ASP A 85 -33.87 40.37 7.08
C ASP A 85 -35.35 40.50 7.49
N LEU A 86 -36.04 39.37 7.59
CA LEU A 86 -37.48 39.35 7.87
C LEU A 86 -37.80 39.65 9.35
N ALA A 87 -36.82 39.56 10.25
CA ALA A 87 -37.00 39.91 11.65
C ALA A 87 -37.12 41.43 11.85
N ASP A 88 -36.35 42.20 11.07
CA ASP A 88 -36.29 43.66 11.15
C ASP A 88 -37.19 44.37 10.13
N ASP A 89 -37.74 43.64 9.15
CA ASP A 89 -38.63 44.19 8.13
C ASP A 89 -40.07 44.34 8.66
N GLN A 90 -40.64 45.55 8.50
CA GLN A 90 -42.04 45.85 8.81
C GLN A 90 -42.88 46.12 7.55
N SER A 91 -42.33 45.80 6.38
CA SER A 91 -42.97 46.08 5.10
C SER A 91 -44.06 45.06 4.76
N ALA A 92 -44.70 45.26 3.61
CA ALA A 92 -45.61 44.31 2.98
C ALA A 92 -44.96 42.93 2.78
N VAL A 93 -43.63 42.85 2.63
CA VAL A 93 -42.89 41.58 2.51
C VAL A 93 -43.03 40.77 3.79
N ALA A 94 -42.57 41.29 4.94
CA ALA A 94 -42.70 40.61 6.24
C ALA A 94 -44.16 40.32 6.62
N ARG A 95 -45.09 41.22 6.27
CA ARG A 95 -46.52 40.99 6.50
C ARG A 95 -47.06 39.80 5.72
N VAL A 96 -46.69 39.66 4.44
CA VAL A 96 -47.11 38.51 3.63
C VAL A 96 -46.49 37.21 4.16
N VAL A 97 -45.22 37.24 4.59
CA VAL A 97 -44.59 36.08 5.25
C VAL A 97 -45.39 35.65 6.49
N ARG A 98 -45.75 36.61 7.36
CA ARG A 98 -46.47 36.37 8.61
C ARG A 98 -47.91 35.89 8.39
N ASP A 99 -48.67 36.63 7.57
CA ASP A 99 -50.11 36.41 7.43
C ASP A 99 -50.42 35.32 6.37
N ARG A 100 -49.45 34.99 5.51
CA ARG A 100 -49.54 34.01 4.41
C ARG A 100 -50.72 34.25 3.45
N VAL A 101 -51.16 35.51 3.33
CA VAL A 101 -52.25 35.94 2.44
C VAL A 101 -51.77 37.08 1.53
N PRO A 102 -52.35 37.23 0.32
CA PRO A 102 -52.01 38.34 -0.56
C PRO A 102 -52.22 39.70 0.09
N HIS A 103 -51.25 40.60 -0.07
CA HIS A 103 -51.33 41.98 0.40
C HIS A 103 -51.42 42.95 -0.77
N ARG A 104 -52.40 43.86 -0.72
CA ARG A 104 -52.65 44.86 -1.76
C ARG A 104 -52.28 46.23 -1.23
N VAL A 105 -51.53 46.96 -2.03
CA VAL A 105 -51.19 48.36 -1.81
C VAL A 105 -51.75 49.15 -2.98
N LEU A 106 -52.66 50.09 -2.70
CA LEU A 106 -53.30 50.90 -3.74
C LEU A 106 -52.34 51.98 -4.26
N ASP A 107 -51.60 52.62 -3.37
CA ASP A 107 -50.61 53.65 -3.73
C ASP A 107 -49.32 53.44 -2.93
N ALA A 108 -48.34 52.84 -3.61
CA ALA A 108 -47.01 52.55 -3.10
C ALA A 108 -46.21 53.80 -2.67
N ALA A 109 -46.60 55.00 -3.14
CA ALA A 109 -45.98 56.25 -2.73
C ALA A 109 -46.56 56.81 -1.43
N SER A 110 -47.83 56.47 -1.11
CA SER A 110 -48.55 57.01 0.05
C SER A 110 -48.60 56.05 1.24
N GLU A 111 -48.57 54.73 1.00
CA GLU A 111 -48.51 53.70 2.03
C GLU A 111 -47.05 53.36 2.36
N SER A 112 -46.59 53.69 3.58
CA SER A 112 -45.22 53.50 4.08
C SER A 112 -44.84 52.03 4.35
N LEU A 113 -45.33 51.09 3.52
CA LEU A 113 -45.19 49.64 3.72
C LEU A 113 -44.36 48.97 2.60
N HIS A 114 -43.59 49.71 1.83
CA HIS A 114 -42.66 49.13 0.84
C HIS A 114 -41.25 49.02 1.42
N ASN A 115 -40.65 47.83 1.33
CA ASN A 115 -39.23 47.69 1.59
C ASN A 115 -38.44 48.50 0.55
N ALA A 116 -37.46 49.28 1.00
CA ALA A 116 -36.72 50.22 0.14
C ALA A 116 -35.99 49.54 -1.02
N GLN A 117 -35.46 48.32 -0.80
CA GLN A 117 -34.76 47.56 -1.83
C GLN A 117 -35.72 47.07 -2.92
N VAL A 118 -36.89 46.56 -2.51
CA VAL A 118 -37.93 46.12 -3.44
C VAL A 118 -38.46 47.32 -4.24
N ALA A 119 -38.73 48.44 -3.56
CA ALA A 119 -39.21 49.68 -4.18
C ALA A 119 -38.24 50.25 -5.22
N GLY A 120 -36.92 50.08 -5.00
CA GLY A 120 -35.90 50.47 -5.97
C GLY A 120 -36.00 49.72 -7.30
N VAL A 121 -36.47 48.47 -7.29
CA VAL A 121 -36.61 47.64 -8.49
C VAL A 121 -38.00 47.78 -9.14
N VAL A 122 -39.07 47.69 -8.35
CA VAL A 122 -40.44 47.79 -8.90
C VAL A 122 -40.87 49.22 -9.21
N GLY A 123 -40.20 50.22 -8.65
CA GLY A 123 -40.58 51.63 -8.74
C GLY A 123 -41.71 51.98 -7.76
N ALA A 124 -41.50 52.97 -6.91
CA ALA A 124 -42.44 53.39 -5.86
C ALA A 124 -43.62 54.26 -6.39
N THR A 125 -44.12 54.00 -7.59
CA THR A 125 -45.13 54.85 -8.24
C THR A 125 -46.26 53.99 -8.78
N GLY A 126 -47.37 53.87 -8.05
CA GLY A 126 -48.55 53.10 -8.48
C GLY A 126 -49.00 52.03 -7.48
N SER A 127 -49.76 51.04 -7.93
CA SER A 127 -50.30 49.98 -7.08
C SER A 127 -49.45 48.71 -7.10
N ALA A 128 -49.42 47.98 -5.99
CA ALA A 128 -48.70 46.71 -5.86
C ALA A 128 -49.56 45.61 -5.23
N LEU A 129 -49.31 44.39 -5.66
CA LEU A 129 -49.88 43.17 -5.12
C LEU A 129 -48.72 42.24 -4.74
N TYR A 130 -48.66 41.87 -3.48
CA TYR A 130 -47.72 40.92 -2.94
C TYR A 130 -48.43 39.59 -2.78
N VAL A 131 -47.97 38.57 -3.51
CA VAL A 131 -48.61 37.26 -3.57
C VAL A 131 -47.64 36.21 -3.04
N PRO A 132 -48.01 35.46 -1.99
CA PRO A 132 -47.17 34.39 -1.48
C PRO A 132 -47.12 33.19 -2.44
N LEU A 133 -45.93 32.66 -2.68
CA LEU A 133 -45.70 31.38 -3.36
C LEU A 133 -45.69 30.29 -2.30
N ARG A 134 -46.75 29.48 -2.27
CA ARG A 134 -46.98 28.48 -1.23
C ARG A 134 -47.07 27.09 -1.84
N THR A 135 -46.42 26.15 -1.18
CA THR A 135 -46.57 24.72 -1.43
C THR A 135 -47.14 24.05 -0.19
N SER A 136 -47.35 22.73 -0.21
CA SER A 136 -47.73 21.99 1.00
C SER A 136 -46.64 22.04 2.09
N GLY A 137 -45.39 22.33 1.72
CA GLY A 137 -44.23 22.37 2.61
C GLY A 137 -43.97 23.72 3.28
N GLY A 138 -44.61 24.82 2.83
CA GLY A 138 -44.39 26.15 3.39
C GLY A 138 -44.50 27.27 2.37
N MET A 139 -44.09 28.48 2.75
CA MET A 139 -43.92 29.59 1.80
C MET A 139 -42.47 29.59 1.29
N ILE A 140 -42.30 29.54 -0.03
CA ILE A 140 -40.96 29.49 -0.64
C ILE A 140 -40.53 30.83 -1.27
N GLY A 141 -41.46 31.79 -1.34
CA GLY A 141 -41.20 33.10 -1.93
C GLY A 141 -42.41 34.03 -1.99
N ILE A 142 -42.19 35.24 -2.50
CA ILE A 142 -43.22 36.27 -2.73
C ILE A 142 -43.07 36.81 -4.15
N ALA A 143 -44.15 36.80 -4.92
CA ALA A 143 -44.25 37.53 -6.18
C ALA A 143 -44.83 38.91 -5.90
N VAL A 144 -44.06 39.95 -6.21
CA VAL A 144 -44.47 41.34 -6.16
C VAL A 144 -44.88 41.74 -7.57
N ILE A 145 -46.13 42.13 -7.75
CA ILE A 145 -46.71 42.53 -9.04
C ILE A 145 -47.19 43.96 -8.91
N ALA A 146 -46.63 44.87 -9.69
CA ALA A 146 -46.86 46.29 -9.58
C ALA A 146 -47.18 46.93 -10.94
N THR A 147 -47.82 48.11 -10.88
CA THR A 147 -47.99 49.00 -12.03
C THR A 147 -47.24 50.29 -11.83
N SER A 148 -46.52 50.76 -12.85
CA SER A 148 -45.81 52.04 -12.83
C SER A 148 -46.70 53.20 -13.25
N GLY A 149 -46.72 54.28 -12.46
CA GLY A 149 -47.40 55.53 -12.78
C GLY A 149 -48.93 55.48 -12.85
N ARG A 150 -49.55 54.33 -12.56
CA ARG A 150 -51.01 54.14 -12.56
C ARG A 150 -51.48 53.56 -11.22
N LEU A 151 -52.52 54.17 -10.66
CA LEU A 151 -53.25 53.63 -9.52
C LEU A 151 -54.37 52.72 -10.01
N ARG A 152 -54.40 51.48 -9.53
CA ARG A 152 -55.43 50.47 -9.77
C ARG A 152 -55.75 49.68 -8.50
N ALA A 153 -57.02 49.39 -8.28
CA ALA A 153 -57.40 48.43 -7.25
C ALA A 153 -57.42 47.01 -7.84
N PHE A 154 -56.55 46.12 -7.34
CA PHE A 154 -56.59 44.69 -7.70
C PHE A 154 -57.90 44.06 -7.17
N ARG A 155 -58.73 43.58 -8.09
CA ARG A 155 -60.02 42.97 -7.76
C ARG A 155 -59.82 41.59 -7.14
N ARG A 156 -60.78 41.12 -6.34
CA ARG A 156 -60.71 39.79 -5.70
C ARG A 156 -60.45 38.67 -6.71
N GLU A 157 -61.17 38.67 -7.82
CA GLU A 157 -60.99 37.68 -8.89
C GLU A 157 -59.58 37.70 -9.51
N GLU A 158 -58.93 38.88 -9.60
CA GLU A 158 -57.56 39.00 -10.10
C GLU A 158 -56.57 38.42 -9.10
N VAL A 159 -56.73 38.78 -7.82
CA VAL A 159 -55.90 38.25 -6.73
C VAL A 159 -56.02 36.73 -6.65
N ASP A 160 -57.24 36.20 -6.69
CA ASP A 160 -57.50 34.76 -6.62
C ASP A 160 -56.89 34.02 -7.81
N PHE A 161 -56.92 34.63 -9.00
CA PHE A 161 -56.32 34.04 -10.20
C PHE A 161 -54.79 34.08 -10.15
N ILE A 162 -54.21 35.22 -9.80
CA ILE A 162 -52.75 35.37 -9.66
C ILE A 162 -52.22 34.45 -8.56
N GLN A 163 -52.95 34.29 -7.45
CA GLN A 163 -52.58 33.35 -6.39
C GLN A 163 -52.55 31.90 -6.87
N LYS A 164 -53.43 31.50 -7.79
CA LYS A 164 -53.39 30.16 -8.40
C LYS A 164 -52.12 29.98 -9.24
N LEU A 165 -51.83 30.94 -10.12
CA LEU A 165 -50.59 30.91 -10.90
C LEU A 165 -49.34 30.92 -10.00
N ALA A 166 -49.35 31.70 -8.92
CA ALA A 166 -48.26 31.75 -7.95
C ALA A 166 -48.08 30.42 -7.20
N ASN A 167 -49.16 29.69 -6.89
CA ASN A 167 -49.08 28.35 -6.30
C ASN A 167 -48.49 27.34 -7.29
N ASP A 168 -48.92 27.36 -8.56
CA ASP A 168 -48.38 26.48 -9.60
C ASP A 168 -46.90 26.78 -9.87
N ALA A 169 -46.52 28.06 -9.89
CA ALA A 169 -45.13 28.50 -9.94
C ALA A 169 -44.33 28.01 -8.73
N ALA A 170 -44.93 28.04 -7.52
CA ALA A 170 -44.27 27.61 -6.30
C ALA A 170 -43.88 26.13 -6.37
N VAL A 171 -44.81 25.26 -6.79
CA VAL A 171 -44.55 23.83 -6.97
C VAL A 171 -43.44 23.60 -8.00
N ALA A 172 -43.45 24.34 -9.11
CA ALA A 172 -42.40 24.22 -10.13
C ALA A 172 -41.03 24.70 -9.61
N ILE A 173 -40.98 25.80 -8.85
CA ILE A 173 -39.74 26.34 -8.27
C ILE A 173 -39.15 25.36 -7.25
N GLU A 174 -39.99 24.79 -6.39
CA GLU A 174 -39.58 23.77 -5.42
C GLU A 174 -38.99 22.55 -6.13
N ARG A 175 -39.66 22.05 -7.19
CA ARG A 175 -39.15 20.95 -8.02
C ARG A 175 -37.81 21.28 -8.69
N ALA A 176 -37.67 22.49 -9.26
CA ALA A 176 -36.44 22.91 -9.92
C ALA A 176 -35.26 22.99 -8.93
N ARG A 177 -35.50 23.53 -7.72
CA ARG A 177 -34.48 23.59 -6.65
C ARG A 177 -34.06 22.21 -6.18
N PHE A 178 -35.01 21.31 -5.89
CA PHE A 178 -34.68 19.94 -5.51
C PHE A 178 -33.93 19.18 -6.62
N ALA A 179 -34.35 19.35 -7.88
CA ALA A 179 -33.68 18.72 -9.02
C ALA A 179 -32.27 19.27 -9.25
N GLN A 180 -32.01 20.55 -8.93
CA GLN A 180 -30.68 21.13 -8.96
C GLN A 180 -29.81 20.56 -7.84
N GLN A 181 -30.29 20.55 -6.60
CA GLN A 181 -29.56 19.98 -5.46
C GLN A 181 -29.21 18.50 -5.68
N LEU A 182 -30.15 17.70 -6.21
CA LEU A 182 -29.91 16.30 -6.50
C LEU A 182 -28.85 16.11 -7.59
N ARG A 183 -28.81 16.98 -8.61
CA ARG A 183 -27.77 16.97 -9.64
C ARG A 183 -26.40 17.32 -9.07
N GLU A 184 -26.31 18.38 -8.28
CA GLU A 184 -25.05 18.80 -7.65
C GLU A 184 -24.48 17.71 -6.73
N VAL A 185 -25.33 16.99 -5.97
CA VAL A 185 -24.91 15.84 -5.16
C VAL A 185 -24.45 14.68 -6.06
N GLY A 186 -25.20 14.35 -7.11
CA GLY A 186 -24.86 13.26 -8.01
C GLY A 186 -23.58 13.50 -8.83
N GLU A 187 -23.35 14.73 -9.29
CA GLU A 187 -22.12 15.11 -10.01
C GLU A 187 -20.89 14.94 -9.11
N ARG A 188 -20.97 15.35 -7.84
CA ARG A 188 -19.90 15.13 -6.86
C ARG A 188 -19.63 13.65 -6.61
N GLU A 189 -20.67 12.83 -6.47
CA GLU A 189 -20.51 11.38 -6.29
C GLU A 189 -19.87 10.73 -7.53
N LEU A 190 -20.23 11.16 -8.74
CA LEU A 190 -19.65 10.63 -9.98
C LEU A 190 -18.16 10.98 -10.12
N ILE A 191 -17.76 12.19 -9.77
CA ILE A 191 -16.35 12.61 -9.75
C ILE A 191 -15.57 11.68 -8.82
N VAL A 192 -15.99 11.56 -7.56
CA VAL A 192 -15.35 10.69 -6.57
C VAL A 192 -15.31 9.25 -7.06
N ALA A 193 -16.42 8.71 -7.57
CA ALA A 193 -16.50 7.34 -8.05
C ALA A 193 -15.61 7.08 -9.27
N SER A 194 -15.48 8.05 -10.18
CA SER A 194 -14.65 7.95 -11.38
C SER A 194 -13.15 7.95 -11.02
N VAL A 195 -12.72 8.89 -10.18
CA VAL A 195 -11.35 8.98 -9.67
C VAL A 195 -11.01 7.72 -8.88
N ALA A 196 -11.89 7.30 -7.98
CA ALA A 196 -11.70 6.10 -7.19
C ALA A 196 -11.65 4.80 -8.02
N ARG A 197 -12.42 4.71 -9.12
CA ARG A 197 -12.31 3.59 -10.06
C ARG A 197 -10.96 3.61 -10.79
N ALA A 198 -10.58 4.74 -11.35
CA ALA A 198 -9.32 4.88 -12.10
C ALA A 198 -8.11 4.50 -11.24
N ILE A 199 -8.12 4.89 -9.97
CA ILE A 199 -7.04 4.56 -9.03
C ILE A 199 -7.06 3.06 -8.66
N ARG A 200 -8.24 2.47 -8.40
CA ARG A 200 -8.37 1.06 -7.97
C ARG A 200 -7.97 0.03 -9.04
N GLU A 201 -7.94 0.40 -10.30
CA GLU A 201 -7.51 -0.48 -11.39
C GLU A 201 -6.00 -0.72 -11.40
N SER A 202 -5.23 0.11 -10.69
CA SER A 202 -3.79 -0.04 -10.56
C SER A 202 -3.39 -0.92 -9.37
N LEU A 203 -2.37 -1.76 -9.59
CA LEU A 203 -1.66 -2.52 -8.56
C LEU A 203 -0.22 -1.99 -8.36
N ASP A 204 0.08 -0.84 -8.94
CA ASP A 204 1.35 -0.12 -8.83
C ASP A 204 1.13 1.21 -8.08
N PRO A 205 1.81 1.42 -6.94
CA PRO A 205 1.71 2.65 -6.16
C PRO A 205 2.01 3.91 -6.98
N ASP A 206 2.95 3.84 -7.92
CA ASP A 206 3.34 4.98 -8.74
C ASP A 206 2.24 5.38 -9.71
N GLU A 207 1.58 4.38 -10.29
CA GLU A 207 0.44 4.59 -11.17
C GLU A 207 -0.77 5.07 -10.38
N VAL A 208 -0.98 4.60 -9.15
CA VAL A 208 -2.00 5.15 -8.24
C VAL A 208 -1.80 6.64 -8.00
N LEU A 209 -0.58 7.07 -7.64
CA LEU A 209 -0.26 8.48 -7.43
C LEU A 209 -0.37 9.28 -8.73
N ARG A 210 0.12 8.74 -9.85
CA ARG A 210 0.07 9.38 -11.16
C ARG A 210 -1.36 9.66 -11.61
N VAL A 211 -2.23 8.65 -11.51
CA VAL A 211 -3.64 8.77 -11.84
C VAL A 211 -4.31 9.77 -10.90
N ALA A 212 -4.06 9.67 -9.59
CA ALA A 212 -4.63 10.61 -8.63
C ALA A 212 -4.26 12.07 -8.92
N ALA A 213 -2.97 12.36 -9.15
CA ALA A 213 -2.49 13.70 -9.45
C ALA A 213 -3.07 14.24 -10.77
N ARG A 214 -3.12 13.41 -11.82
CA ARG A 214 -3.71 13.77 -13.12
C ARG A 214 -5.20 14.07 -13.00
N GLU A 215 -5.97 13.14 -12.45
CA GLU A 215 -7.43 13.26 -12.39
C GLU A 215 -7.84 14.46 -11.53
N LEU A 216 -7.16 14.69 -10.39
CA LEU A 216 -7.41 15.88 -9.58
C LEU A 216 -7.00 17.16 -10.31
N GLY A 217 -5.86 17.18 -11.01
CA GLY A 217 -5.45 18.35 -11.78
C GLY A 217 -6.37 18.68 -12.95
N GLU A 218 -6.93 17.68 -13.62
CA GLU A 218 -7.85 17.86 -14.74
C GLU A 218 -9.29 18.21 -14.30
N GLN A 219 -9.72 17.73 -13.14
CA GLN A 219 -11.08 17.90 -12.64
C GLN A 219 -11.24 19.04 -11.62
N THR A 220 -10.14 19.62 -11.14
CA THR A 220 -10.13 20.79 -10.25
C THR A 220 -9.47 21.98 -10.94
N ASP A 221 -9.78 23.20 -10.48
CA ASP A 221 -9.12 24.42 -10.96
C ASP A 221 -7.75 24.64 -10.28
N ALA A 222 -7.03 23.56 -9.94
CA ALA A 222 -5.71 23.65 -9.33
C ALA A 222 -4.63 23.91 -10.39
N ASP A 223 -3.63 24.71 -10.05
CA ASP A 223 -2.46 24.97 -10.91
C ASP A 223 -1.41 23.85 -10.79
N ARG A 224 -1.35 23.24 -9.60
CA ARG A 224 -0.44 22.13 -9.28
C ARG A 224 -1.09 21.19 -8.28
N VAL A 225 -0.90 19.88 -8.48
CA VAL A 225 -1.33 18.84 -7.56
C VAL A 225 -0.14 17.94 -7.25
N VAL A 226 0.10 17.69 -5.97
CA VAL A 226 1.19 16.85 -5.49
C VAL A 226 0.62 15.78 -4.57
N ALA A 227 0.79 14.52 -4.95
CA ALA A 227 0.37 13.37 -4.14
C ALA A 227 1.61 12.59 -3.68
N SER A 228 1.85 12.56 -2.38
CA SER A 228 3.07 11.98 -1.79
C SER A 228 2.70 10.87 -0.81
N MET A 229 3.42 9.75 -0.85
CA MET A 229 3.21 8.60 0.05
C MET A 229 4.52 8.15 0.72
N ARG A 230 4.41 7.72 1.99
CA ARG A 230 5.57 7.26 2.78
C ARG A 230 5.84 5.78 2.53
N TRP A 231 7.02 5.39 2.05
CA TRP A 231 7.40 3.97 2.05
C TRP A 231 7.81 3.56 3.47
N SER A 232 7.36 2.39 3.94
CA SER A 232 7.49 1.98 5.34
C SER A 232 8.90 1.58 5.80
N ASP A 233 9.91 1.58 4.90
CA ASP A 233 11.12 0.78 5.10
C ASP A 233 12.45 1.55 4.89
N GLY A 234 12.45 2.88 4.98
CA GLY A 234 13.68 3.69 4.85
C GLY A 234 13.48 4.93 3.99
N LEU A 235 14.39 5.90 4.14
CA LEU A 235 14.43 7.19 3.44
C LEU A 235 14.26 7.01 1.93
N ASP A 236 13.03 7.15 1.42
CA ASP A 236 12.64 7.65 0.09
C ASP A 236 11.12 7.40 -0.07
N GLY A 237 10.30 8.44 0.13
CA GLY A 237 8.88 8.40 -0.20
C GLY A 237 8.68 8.46 -1.71
N ARG A 238 7.48 8.19 -2.22
CA ARG A 238 7.13 8.38 -3.63
C ARG A 238 6.17 9.54 -3.78
N GLU A 239 6.39 10.38 -4.78
CA GLU A 239 5.54 11.52 -5.08
C GLU A 239 5.20 11.55 -6.56
N ALA A 240 3.96 11.93 -6.87
CA ALA A 240 3.54 12.34 -8.19
C ALA A 240 3.15 13.82 -8.18
N THR A 241 3.74 14.58 -9.08
CA THR A 241 3.44 16.00 -9.27
C THR A 241 2.77 16.17 -10.62
N TRP A 242 1.54 16.69 -10.61
CA TRP A 242 0.87 17.20 -11.80
C TRP A 242 1.03 18.71 -11.86
N ALA A 243 1.54 19.22 -12.99
CA ALA A 243 1.63 20.64 -13.31
C ALA A 243 1.65 20.81 -14.82
N ALA A 244 1.04 21.89 -15.33
CA ALA A 244 1.00 22.18 -16.77
C ALA A 244 0.58 20.97 -17.64
N GLN A 245 -0.41 20.19 -17.17
CA GLN A 245 -0.95 18.99 -17.83
C GLN A 245 0.05 17.84 -18.01
N GLN A 246 1.15 17.82 -17.26
CA GLN A 246 2.10 16.70 -17.23
C GLN A 246 2.20 16.13 -15.82
N VAL A 247 2.48 14.83 -15.72
CA VAL A 247 2.74 14.16 -14.44
C VAL A 247 4.15 13.61 -14.39
N GLU A 248 4.89 14.02 -13.37
CA GLU A 248 6.19 13.45 -13.03
C GLU A 248 6.06 12.61 -11.76
N VAL A 249 6.73 11.46 -11.73
CA VAL A 249 6.72 10.56 -10.57
C VAL A 249 8.16 10.29 -10.18
N GLY A 250 8.49 10.51 -8.91
CA GLY A 250 9.86 10.39 -8.41
C GLY A 250 9.93 10.06 -6.93
N PRO A 251 11.16 9.90 -6.39
CA PRO A 251 11.38 9.86 -4.96
C PRO A 251 11.23 11.27 -4.36
N PHE A 252 10.77 11.36 -3.10
CA PHE A 252 10.76 12.60 -2.33
C PHE A 252 11.22 12.35 -0.88
N ARG A 253 11.69 13.42 -0.21
CA ARG A 253 12.02 13.38 1.21
C ARG A 253 10.96 14.12 2.00
N GLU A 254 10.52 13.54 3.12
CA GLU A 254 9.50 14.15 3.99
C GLU A 254 9.92 15.54 4.52
N ALA A 255 11.23 15.80 4.62
CA ALA A 255 11.77 17.11 4.99
C ALA A 255 11.54 18.21 3.95
N ASP A 256 11.29 17.83 2.69
CA ASP A 256 11.07 18.77 1.57
C ASP A 256 9.59 19.17 1.45
N LEU A 257 8.70 18.57 2.26
CA LEU A 257 7.28 18.89 2.27
C LEU A 257 7.00 20.31 2.81
N PRO A 258 6.04 21.04 2.22
CA PRO A 258 5.64 22.36 2.70
C PRO A 258 5.10 22.29 4.14
N ALA A 259 5.13 23.42 4.84
CA ALA A 259 4.69 23.47 6.24
C ALA A 259 3.24 23.00 6.42
N SER A 260 2.35 23.33 5.48
CA SER A 260 0.95 22.90 5.46
C SER A 260 0.81 21.38 5.42
N ALA A 261 1.63 20.70 4.61
CA ALA A 261 1.61 19.26 4.45
C ALA A 261 2.09 18.53 5.70
N ARG A 262 3.14 19.05 6.34
CA ARG A 262 3.63 18.51 7.62
C ARG A 262 2.59 18.67 8.72
N LEU A 263 1.94 19.83 8.80
CA LEU A 263 0.83 20.07 9.74
C LEU A 263 -0.37 19.17 9.44
N ALA A 264 -0.74 18.99 8.17
CA ALA A 264 -1.85 18.12 7.79
C ALA A 264 -1.61 16.65 8.18
N ILE A 265 -0.36 16.18 8.08
CA ILE A 265 0.06 14.85 8.54
C ILE A 265 -0.02 14.76 10.08
N GLU A 266 0.52 15.75 10.79
CA GLU A 266 0.57 15.78 12.26
C GLU A 266 -0.83 15.87 12.88
N ASP A 267 -1.65 16.84 12.43
CA ASP A 267 -2.99 17.11 12.94
C ASP A 267 -4.04 16.15 12.37
N ARG A 268 -3.69 15.41 11.31
CA ARG A 268 -4.58 14.46 10.61
C ARG A 268 -5.86 15.12 10.08
N GLN A 269 -5.77 16.38 9.68
CA GLN A 269 -6.87 17.17 9.12
C GLN A 269 -6.41 18.03 7.94
N PRO A 270 -7.34 18.47 7.06
CA PRO A 270 -7.02 19.41 6.00
C PRO A 270 -6.48 20.74 6.55
N VAL A 271 -5.39 21.24 5.97
CA VAL A 271 -4.77 22.53 6.30
C VAL A 271 -4.77 23.40 5.06
N SER A 272 -5.36 24.59 5.16
CA SER A 272 -5.25 25.60 4.11
C SER A 272 -4.29 26.71 4.54
N ALA A 273 -3.35 27.04 3.67
CA ALA A 273 -2.32 28.04 3.91
C ALA A 273 -2.08 28.90 2.65
N ARG A 274 -1.23 29.91 2.76
CA ARG A 274 -0.66 30.57 1.57
C ARG A 274 0.46 29.69 1.03
N ALA A 275 0.50 29.53 -0.29
CA ALA A 275 1.51 28.72 -0.95
C ALA A 275 2.92 29.27 -0.68
N GLU A 276 3.83 28.41 -0.23
CA GLU A 276 5.23 28.76 0.10
C GLU A 276 6.13 28.81 -1.13
N THR A 277 5.73 28.14 -2.22
CA THR A 277 6.53 28.01 -3.45
C THR A 277 5.94 28.84 -4.60
N ASP A 278 6.69 29.88 -4.97
CA ASP A 278 6.54 30.79 -6.12
C ASP A 278 5.63 32.04 -5.98
N ALA A 279 6.15 33.17 -6.48
CA ALA A 279 5.92 34.54 -6.00
C ALA A 279 4.59 35.23 -6.41
N ALA A 280 3.53 34.47 -6.68
CA ALA A 280 2.23 35.01 -7.08
C ALA A 280 1.09 34.60 -6.13
N ALA A 281 1.16 35.04 -4.87
CA ALA A 281 0.03 35.14 -3.92
C ALA A 281 -1.03 34.00 -3.94
N GLY A 282 -0.61 32.75 -4.12
CA GLY A 282 -1.52 31.61 -4.20
C GLY A 282 -1.97 31.08 -2.84
N THR A 283 -3.02 30.27 -2.87
CA THR A 283 -3.48 29.46 -1.74
C THR A 283 -3.18 28.00 -1.98
N GLU A 284 -2.78 27.32 -0.91
CA GLU A 284 -2.47 25.91 -0.87
C GLU A 284 -3.47 25.21 0.06
N VAL A 285 -3.86 23.99 -0.28
CA VAL A 285 -4.55 23.08 0.63
C VAL A 285 -3.81 21.76 0.68
N ALA A 286 -3.46 21.33 1.89
CA ALA A 286 -2.85 20.04 2.16
C ALA A 286 -3.84 19.14 2.91
N LEU A 287 -3.99 17.90 2.47
CA LEU A 287 -4.91 16.92 3.02
C LEU A 287 -4.16 15.62 3.33
N PRO A 288 -4.31 15.04 4.52
CA PRO A 288 -3.68 13.76 4.83
C PRO A 288 -4.35 12.62 4.07
N LEU A 289 -3.55 11.76 3.44
CA LEU A 289 -4.02 10.50 2.86
C LEU A 289 -4.15 9.48 3.99
N ARG A 290 -5.31 9.50 4.67
CA ARG A 290 -5.56 8.69 5.85
C ARG A 290 -6.40 7.46 5.54
N HIS A 291 -5.94 6.31 6.04
CA HIS A 291 -6.72 5.09 6.08
C HIS A 291 -6.82 4.62 7.53
N ARG A 292 -8.02 4.66 8.11
CA ARG A 292 -8.28 4.41 9.54
C ARG A 292 -7.47 5.37 10.44
N GLU A 293 -6.53 4.85 11.23
CA GLU A 293 -5.69 5.64 12.15
C GLU A 293 -4.34 6.03 11.54
N ASP A 294 -4.00 5.47 10.38
CA ASP A 294 -2.69 5.64 9.75
C ASP A 294 -2.73 6.70 8.65
N VAL A 295 -1.74 7.60 8.67
CA VAL A 295 -1.50 8.57 7.60
C VAL A 295 -0.47 7.98 6.66
N LEU A 296 -0.92 7.59 5.46
CA LEU A 296 -0.11 6.92 4.46
C LEU A 296 0.70 7.92 3.60
N GLY A 297 0.27 9.19 3.62
CA GLY A 297 0.81 10.24 2.77
C GLY A 297 0.07 11.57 2.92
N VAL A 298 0.30 12.47 1.97
CA VAL A 298 -0.32 13.80 1.91
C VAL A 298 -0.62 14.17 0.47
N LEU A 299 -1.71 14.89 0.27
CA LEU A 299 -2.13 15.46 -1.00
C LEU A 299 -2.11 16.98 -0.87
N VAL A 300 -1.39 17.66 -1.74
CA VAL A 300 -1.24 19.12 -1.73
C VAL A 300 -1.74 19.67 -3.06
N LEU A 301 -2.59 20.69 -3.01
CA LEU A 301 -3.08 21.39 -4.20
C LEU A 301 -2.80 22.89 -4.05
N ASP A 302 -2.28 23.49 -5.12
CA ASP A 302 -1.98 24.91 -5.20
C ASP A 302 -2.85 25.61 -6.23
N ARG A 303 -3.29 26.83 -5.93
CA ARG A 303 -4.02 27.71 -6.86
C ARG A 303 -3.62 29.17 -6.67
N ALA A 304 -3.41 29.90 -7.75
CA ALA A 304 -2.93 31.29 -7.75
C ALA A 304 -4.05 32.35 -7.63
N HIS A 305 -5.28 32.04 -8.06
CA HIS A 305 -6.29 33.06 -8.35
C HIS A 305 -7.33 33.30 -7.24
N HIS A 306 -7.67 32.29 -6.43
CA HIS A 306 -8.61 32.42 -5.31
C HIS A 306 -8.44 31.30 -4.28
N PRO A 307 -8.84 31.51 -3.00
CA PRO A 307 -8.82 30.46 -1.99
C PRO A 307 -9.74 29.29 -2.36
N PHE A 308 -9.36 28.09 -1.92
CA PHE A 308 -10.24 26.93 -1.92
C PHE A 308 -11.41 27.15 -0.97
N GLU A 309 -12.63 27.02 -1.49
CA GLU A 309 -13.83 27.12 -0.67
C GLU A 309 -14.01 25.87 0.22
N PRO A 310 -14.67 25.98 1.38
CA PRO A 310 -14.93 24.84 2.25
C PRO A 310 -15.64 23.67 1.56
N ALA A 311 -16.45 23.94 0.53
CA ALA A 311 -17.11 22.91 -0.25
C ALA A 311 -16.14 22.14 -1.17
N GLU A 312 -15.15 22.84 -1.76
CA GLU A 312 -14.09 22.22 -2.56
C GLU A 312 -13.20 21.35 -1.68
N ILE A 313 -12.79 21.85 -0.51
CA ILE A 313 -11.94 21.11 0.43
C ILE A 313 -12.62 19.80 0.85
N ARG A 314 -13.93 19.81 1.15
CA ARG A 314 -14.68 18.58 1.49
C ARG A 314 -14.74 17.58 0.34
N LEU A 315 -14.82 18.04 -0.91
CA LEU A 315 -14.79 17.17 -2.07
C LEU A 315 -13.41 16.53 -2.25
N ILE A 316 -12.36 17.33 -2.15
CA ILE A 316 -10.96 16.86 -2.25
C ILE A 316 -10.65 15.89 -1.10
N GLU A 317 -11.15 16.15 0.10
CA GLU A 317 -11.00 15.26 1.26
C GLU A 317 -11.62 13.88 1.01
N LEU A 318 -12.80 13.84 0.39
CA LEU A 318 -13.44 12.56 0.01
C LEU A 318 -12.59 11.80 -1.02
N ILE A 319 -11.99 12.50 -1.98
CA ILE A 319 -11.07 11.89 -2.95
C ILE A 319 -9.78 11.42 -2.25
N ALA A 320 -9.24 12.20 -1.31
CA ALA A 320 -8.06 11.85 -0.53
C ALA A 320 -8.23 10.54 0.27
N VAL A 321 -9.43 10.32 0.83
CA VAL A 321 -9.80 9.06 1.49
C VAL A 321 -9.76 7.87 0.51
N GLU A 322 -10.31 8.04 -0.70
CA GLU A 322 -10.29 6.99 -1.72
C GLU A 322 -8.88 6.69 -2.24
N ILE A 323 -8.03 7.73 -2.42
CA ILE A 323 -6.62 7.59 -2.75
C ILE A 323 -5.90 6.78 -1.65
N ALA A 324 -6.11 7.13 -0.38
CA ALA A 324 -5.50 6.44 0.75
C ALA A 324 -5.92 4.95 0.81
N ALA A 325 -7.21 4.67 0.59
CA ALA A 325 -7.72 3.30 0.55
C ALA A 325 -7.09 2.48 -0.60
N ALA A 326 -6.87 3.10 -1.76
CA ALA A 326 -6.22 2.43 -2.88
C ALA A 326 -4.71 2.19 -2.63
N ILE A 327 -4.00 3.16 -2.05
CA ILE A 327 -2.60 2.99 -1.64
C ILE A 327 -2.46 1.83 -0.67
N GLU A 328 -3.34 1.74 0.33
CA GLU A 328 -3.35 0.64 1.29
C GLU A 328 -3.62 -0.70 0.62
N HIS A 329 -4.60 -0.74 -0.29
CA HIS A 329 -4.92 -1.96 -1.05
C HIS A 329 -3.71 -2.46 -1.84
N VAL A 330 -2.98 -1.56 -2.51
CA VAL A 330 -1.77 -1.92 -3.25
C VAL A 330 -0.67 -2.42 -2.30
N ARG A 331 -0.44 -1.75 -1.17
CA ARG A 331 0.55 -2.19 -0.16
C ARG A 331 0.23 -3.59 0.37
N LEU A 332 -1.00 -3.84 0.77
CA LEU A 332 -1.45 -5.14 1.26
C LEU A 332 -1.34 -6.22 0.19
N TYR A 333 -1.72 -5.91 -1.06
CA TYR A 333 -1.61 -6.83 -2.18
C TYR A 333 -0.15 -7.21 -2.45
N GLN A 334 0.76 -6.23 -2.50
CA GLN A 334 2.19 -6.46 -2.69
C GLN A 334 2.80 -7.25 -1.53
N GLY A 335 2.42 -6.95 -0.29
CA GLY A 335 2.83 -7.70 0.89
C GLY A 335 2.38 -9.16 0.83
N SER A 336 1.12 -9.40 0.48
CA SER A 336 0.56 -10.76 0.35
C SER A 336 1.23 -11.55 -0.78
N ARG A 337 1.43 -10.94 -1.95
CA ARG A 337 2.15 -11.57 -3.07
C ARG A 337 3.57 -11.95 -2.69
N ARG A 338 4.28 -11.04 -2.02
CA ARG A 338 5.64 -11.26 -1.55
C ARG A 338 5.72 -12.42 -0.55
N HIS A 339 4.78 -12.48 0.40
CA HIS A 339 4.71 -13.58 1.36
C HIS A 339 4.42 -14.93 0.68
N LEU A 340 3.54 -14.95 -0.32
CA LEU A 340 3.28 -16.15 -1.11
C LEU A 340 4.53 -16.61 -1.87
N ASP A 341 5.26 -15.69 -2.48
CA ASP A 341 6.50 -16.01 -3.19
C ASP A 341 7.56 -16.57 -2.24
N GLU A 342 7.70 -16.01 -1.03
CA GLU A 342 8.56 -16.53 0.04
C GLU A 342 8.16 -17.95 0.47
N GLN A 343 6.88 -18.19 0.71
CA GLN A 343 6.37 -19.52 1.08
C GLN A 343 6.62 -20.55 -0.01
N LEU A 344 6.40 -20.18 -1.28
CA LEU A 344 6.67 -21.06 -2.42
C LEU A 344 8.17 -21.35 -2.56
N ALA A 345 9.02 -20.36 -2.31
CA ALA A 345 10.47 -20.55 -2.33
C ALA A 345 10.94 -21.49 -1.20
N LEU A 346 10.45 -21.29 0.02
CA LEU A 346 10.72 -22.19 1.15
C LEU A 346 10.22 -23.61 0.89
N ALA A 347 9.01 -23.78 0.33
CA ALA A 347 8.46 -25.10 -0.01
C ALA A 347 9.31 -25.82 -1.07
N ARG A 348 9.78 -25.10 -2.09
CA ARG A 348 10.70 -25.66 -3.12
C ARG A 348 12.03 -26.04 -2.50
N ALA A 349 12.59 -25.21 -1.64
CA ALA A 349 13.83 -25.52 -0.93
C ALA A 349 13.64 -26.78 -0.06
N ALA A 350 12.56 -26.88 0.73
CA ALA A 350 12.26 -28.06 1.53
C ALA A 350 12.19 -29.36 0.70
N GLN A 351 11.57 -29.31 -0.49
CA GLN A 351 11.53 -30.45 -1.41
C GLN A 351 12.91 -30.81 -1.94
N SER A 352 13.73 -29.82 -2.31
CA SER A 352 15.08 -30.07 -2.80
C SER A 352 15.99 -30.64 -1.71
N LEU A 353 15.88 -30.15 -0.48
CA LEU A 353 16.72 -30.55 0.65
C LEU A 353 16.46 -31.99 1.11
N THR A 354 15.29 -32.55 0.82
CA THR A 354 14.96 -33.94 1.19
C THR A 354 15.39 -34.97 0.13
N ALA A 355 15.97 -34.54 -1.00
CA ALA A 355 16.32 -35.42 -2.11
C ALA A 355 17.66 -36.16 -1.94
N ASP A 356 18.63 -35.61 -1.20
CA ASP A 356 19.94 -36.22 -0.98
C ASP A 356 20.10 -36.66 0.48
N LEU A 357 20.72 -37.83 0.69
CA LEU A 357 20.91 -38.42 2.02
C LEU A 357 22.36 -38.31 2.51
N ARG A 358 23.26 -37.75 1.69
CA ARG A 358 24.66 -37.55 2.04
C ARG A 358 24.84 -36.19 2.69
N PHE A 359 25.39 -36.18 3.90
CA PHE A 359 25.52 -34.99 4.73
C PHE A 359 26.20 -33.81 4.01
N ASP A 360 27.37 -34.04 3.41
CA ASP A 360 28.13 -32.98 2.72
C ASP A 360 27.35 -32.40 1.52
N ARG A 361 26.61 -33.24 0.79
CA ARG A 361 25.77 -32.79 -0.33
C ARG A 361 24.56 -32.01 0.14
N VAL A 362 23.97 -32.39 1.27
CA VAL A 362 22.87 -31.61 1.87
C VAL A 362 23.37 -30.22 2.25
N LEU A 363 24.57 -30.10 2.83
CA LEU A 363 25.18 -28.79 3.14
C LEU A 363 25.41 -27.94 1.89
N GLU A 364 25.99 -28.51 0.82
CA GLU A 364 26.16 -27.82 -0.47
C GLU A 364 24.82 -27.32 -1.03
N HIS A 365 23.78 -28.16 -1.02
CA HIS A 365 22.44 -27.80 -1.48
C HIS A 365 21.80 -26.71 -0.60
N ILE A 366 21.96 -26.78 0.72
CA ILE A 366 21.49 -25.75 1.67
C ILE A 366 22.02 -24.38 1.27
N VAL A 367 23.34 -24.27 1.11
CA VAL A 367 23.96 -22.98 0.81
C VAL A 367 23.54 -22.47 -0.57
N ALA A 368 23.47 -23.34 -1.57
CA ALA A 368 23.02 -22.97 -2.91
C ALA A 368 21.55 -22.48 -2.94
N GLU A 369 20.65 -23.12 -2.18
CA GLU A 369 19.24 -22.69 -2.10
C GLU A 369 19.08 -21.38 -1.32
N VAL A 370 19.88 -21.16 -0.27
CA VAL A 370 19.90 -19.88 0.44
C VAL A 370 20.34 -18.74 -0.48
N VAL A 371 21.38 -18.93 -1.28
CA VAL A 371 21.82 -17.94 -2.25
C VAL A 371 20.71 -17.59 -3.24
N LYS A 372 19.97 -18.58 -3.74
CA LYS A 372 18.82 -18.35 -4.64
C LYS A 372 17.67 -17.63 -3.95
N LEU A 373 17.33 -18.04 -2.72
CA LEU A 373 16.24 -17.47 -1.94
C LEU A 373 16.49 -16.00 -1.62
N PHE A 374 17.71 -15.68 -1.21
CA PHE A 374 18.09 -14.33 -0.83
C PHE A 374 18.59 -13.51 -2.02
N ARG A 375 18.90 -14.11 -3.18
CA ARG A 375 19.53 -13.44 -4.32
C ARG A 375 20.80 -12.69 -3.92
N THR A 376 21.62 -13.33 -3.10
CA THR A 376 22.91 -12.77 -2.62
C THR A 376 24.07 -13.39 -3.38
N GLU A 377 25.27 -12.85 -3.18
CA GLU A 377 26.48 -13.38 -3.81
C GLU A 377 27.18 -14.44 -2.96
N SER A 378 26.91 -14.46 -1.65
CA SER A 378 27.55 -15.40 -0.73
C SER A 378 26.62 -15.93 0.35
N ALA A 379 26.79 -17.22 0.63
CA ALA A 379 26.30 -17.86 1.84
C ALA A 379 27.31 -18.92 2.31
N ALA A 380 27.21 -19.29 3.57
CA ALA A 380 28.09 -20.28 4.19
C ALA A 380 27.33 -21.08 5.25
N PHE A 381 27.72 -22.35 5.39
CA PHE A 381 27.29 -23.22 6.46
C PHE A 381 28.49 -23.68 7.28
N TYR A 382 28.40 -23.50 8.59
CA TYR A 382 29.41 -23.92 9.54
C TYR A 382 28.88 -25.07 10.38
N VAL A 383 29.66 -26.13 10.51
CA VAL A 383 29.40 -27.19 11.49
C VAL A 383 30.14 -26.85 12.77
N TYR A 384 29.41 -26.92 13.89
CA TYR A 384 29.91 -26.66 15.22
C TYR A 384 30.34 -27.96 15.89
N ASP A 385 31.64 -28.07 16.17
CA ASP A 385 32.20 -29.10 17.02
C ASP A 385 32.23 -28.60 18.47
N ARG A 386 31.35 -29.19 19.29
CA ARG A 386 31.21 -28.84 20.71
C ARG A 386 32.38 -29.32 21.57
N GLU A 387 33.03 -30.43 21.21
CA GLU A 387 34.16 -30.98 21.96
C GLU A 387 35.40 -30.12 21.76
N GLN A 388 35.63 -29.69 20.52
CA GLN A 388 36.75 -28.80 20.17
C GLN A 388 36.44 -27.32 20.37
N GLY A 389 35.17 -26.96 20.61
CA GLY A 389 34.73 -25.58 20.78
C GLY A 389 35.01 -24.72 19.55
N SER A 390 34.75 -25.26 18.35
CA SER A 390 35.17 -24.64 17.09
C SER A 390 34.14 -24.76 15.98
N LEU A 391 34.15 -23.80 15.05
CA LEU A 391 33.37 -23.86 13.82
C LEU A 391 34.28 -24.29 12.66
N THR A 392 33.77 -25.19 11.84
CA THR A 392 34.38 -25.56 10.55
C THR A 392 33.49 -25.06 9.43
N LEU A 393 34.06 -24.36 8.44
CA LEU A 393 33.33 -23.99 7.24
C LEU A 393 33.11 -25.24 6.38
N SER A 394 31.92 -25.82 6.42
CA SER A 394 31.64 -27.12 5.78
C SER A 394 30.99 -26.98 4.41
N ALA A 395 30.35 -25.86 4.12
CA ALA A 395 29.89 -25.51 2.78
C ALA A 395 29.91 -23.99 2.58
N ALA A 396 30.20 -23.55 1.37
CA ALA A 396 30.20 -22.15 0.98
C ALA A 396 29.74 -22.01 -0.48
N PHE A 397 29.12 -20.88 -0.81
CA PHE A 397 28.77 -20.49 -2.16
C PHE A 397 29.23 -19.04 -2.40
N GLY A 398 29.74 -18.75 -3.60
CA GLY A 398 30.40 -17.49 -3.96
C GLY A 398 31.91 -17.63 -4.12
N GLU A 399 32.68 -16.54 -4.15
CA GLU A 399 34.15 -16.56 -4.36
C GLU A 399 34.95 -17.45 -3.39
N ALA A 400 34.35 -17.85 -2.26
CA ALA A 400 34.92 -18.77 -1.29
C ALA A 400 34.86 -20.26 -1.69
N GLU A 401 34.34 -20.59 -2.88
CA GLU A 401 33.74 -21.91 -3.19
C GLU A 401 34.64 -23.15 -3.04
N GLN A 402 35.98 -23.06 -3.09
CA GLN A 402 36.80 -24.29 -3.10
C GLN A 402 38.10 -24.28 -2.28
N SER A 403 38.67 -23.13 -1.91
CA SER A 403 39.97 -23.11 -1.19
C SER A 403 39.86 -23.06 0.33
N VAL A 404 38.67 -22.76 0.88
CA VAL A 404 38.46 -22.53 2.32
C VAL A 404 37.46 -23.50 2.97
N VAL A 405 36.73 -24.30 2.19
CA VAL A 405 35.88 -25.38 2.74
C VAL A 405 36.77 -26.40 3.47
N GLY A 406 36.37 -26.78 4.67
CA GLY A 406 37.13 -27.61 5.60
C GLY A 406 38.04 -26.81 6.55
N GLN A 407 38.18 -25.49 6.40
CA GLN A 407 38.94 -24.69 7.36
C GLN A 407 38.19 -24.53 8.69
N GLN A 408 38.94 -24.70 9.78
CA GLN A 408 38.49 -24.39 11.12
C GLN A 408 38.66 -22.89 11.39
N VAL A 409 37.56 -22.18 11.58
CA VAL A 409 37.54 -20.72 11.77
C VAL A 409 37.47 -20.32 13.25
N GLY A 410 37.33 -21.30 14.15
CA GLY A 410 37.14 -21.07 15.59
C GLY A 410 35.83 -20.35 15.89
N MET A 411 35.71 -19.74 17.07
CA MET A 411 34.51 -19.01 17.51
C MET A 411 34.53 -17.54 17.06
N LYS A 412 34.97 -17.30 15.82
CA LYS A 412 35.17 -15.96 15.24
C LYS A 412 34.01 -15.51 14.37
N GLY A 413 33.93 -14.20 14.13
CA GLY A 413 32.90 -13.61 13.27
C GLY A 413 31.47 -13.69 13.82
N LEU A 414 30.51 -13.38 12.96
CA LEU A 414 29.09 -13.42 13.32
C LEU A 414 28.62 -14.84 13.66
N ALA A 415 29.16 -15.87 12.98
CA ALA A 415 28.82 -17.26 13.27
C ALA A 415 29.25 -17.67 14.69
N GLY A 416 30.44 -17.24 15.13
CA GLY A 416 30.89 -17.44 16.52
C GLY A 416 29.96 -16.79 17.55
N ARG A 417 29.49 -15.57 17.28
CA ARG A 417 28.51 -14.87 18.13
C ARG A 417 27.19 -15.62 18.22
N VAL A 418 26.69 -16.17 17.11
CA VAL A 418 25.48 -17.00 17.09
C VAL A 418 25.63 -18.24 17.98
N VAL A 419 26.79 -18.91 17.95
CA VAL A 419 27.02 -20.06 18.83
C VAL A 419 27.07 -19.65 20.30
N GLN A 420 27.68 -18.50 20.62
CA GLN A 420 27.76 -17.99 21.99
C GLN A 420 26.41 -17.54 22.54
N SER A 421 25.60 -16.85 21.72
CA SER A 421 24.29 -16.32 22.13
C SER A 421 23.17 -17.35 22.01
N GLY A 422 23.29 -18.32 21.10
CA GLY A 422 22.24 -19.28 20.75
C GLY A 422 21.07 -18.67 19.97
N VAL A 423 21.18 -17.42 19.54
CA VAL A 423 20.12 -16.71 18.79
C VAL A 423 20.70 -16.10 17.53
N ALA A 424 19.85 -15.82 16.55
CA ALA A 424 20.26 -15.18 15.32
C ALA A 424 20.92 -13.82 15.56
N GLN A 425 21.82 -13.45 14.66
CA GLN A 425 22.58 -12.22 14.69
C GLN A 425 22.53 -11.57 13.31
N LEU A 426 22.43 -10.25 13.28
CA LEU A 426 22.34 -9.44 12.07
C LEU A 426 23.25 -8.22 12.24
N THR A 427 23.97 -7.86 11.18
CA THR A 427 24.82 -6.67 11.14
C THR A 427 24.82 -6.03 9.74
N ASN A 428 24.74 -4.70 9.71
CA ASN A 428 24.89 -3.91 8.48
C ASN A 428 26.24 -3.18 8.39
N ASP A 429 27.09 -3.34 9.41
CA ASP A 429 28.46 -2.83 9.46
C ASP A 429 29.38 -3.88 10.12
N TYR A 430 29.61 -4.97 9.38
CA TYR A 430 30.30 -6.16 9.86
C TYR A 430 31.74 -5.86 10.30
N GLU A 431 32.47 -5.04 9.56
CA GLU A 431 33.85 -4.68 9.90
C GLU A 431 33.92 -3.89 11.22
N GLN A 432 33.02 -2.91 11.40
CA GLN A 432 32.99 -2.11 12.61
C GLN A 432 32.51 -2.91 13.83
N GLU A 433 31.44 -3.70 13.66
CA GLU A 433 30.80 -4.40 14.77
C GLU A 433 31.55 -5.66 15.22
N ILE A 434 32.22 -6.38 14.30
CA ILE A 434 33.01 -7.56 14.63
C ILE A 434 34.46 -7.17 14.98
N GLY A 435 35.06 -6.22 14.26
CA GLY A 435 36.38 -5.68 14.56
C GLY A 435 37.52 -6.71 14.41
N PRO A 436 38.44 -6.83 15.40
CA PRO A 436 39.65 -7.65 15.27
C PRO A 436 39.40 -9.16 15.27
N ASP A 437 38.18 -9.61 15.63
CA ASP A 437 37.80 -11.02 15.69
C ASP A 437 37.39 -11.60 14.31
N ILE A 438 37.57 -10.85 13.23
CA ILE A 438 37.29 -11.30 11.86
C ILE A 438 38.34 -12.34 11.45
N HIS A 439 37.90 -13.58 11.20
CA HIS A 439 38.72 -14.59 10.57
C HIS A 439 39.05 -14.18 9.11
N PRO A 440 40.25 -14.47 8.56
CA PRO A 440 40.61 -14.10 7.18
C PRO A 440 39.57 -14.49 6.11
N VAL A 441 38.89 -15.62 6.30
CA VAL A 441 37.80 -16.12 5.43
C VAL A 441 36.62 -15.13 5.33
N PHE A 442 36.43 -14.26 6.33
CA PHE A 442 35.34 -13.29 6.40
C PHE A 442 35.76 -11.87 6.00
N GLN A 443 36.99 -11.65 5.53
CA GLN A 443 37.42 -10.33 5.08
C GLN A 443 36.58 -9.85 3.88
N GLY A 444 36.25 -8.56 3.87
CA GLY A 444 35.43 -7.92 2.84
C GLY A 444 33.92 -8.11 3.00
N VAL A 445 33.46 -8.89 3.99
CA VAL A 445 32.03 -8.92 4.36
C VAL A 445 31.66 -7.57 4.95
N ARG A 446 30.61 -6.94 4.42
CA ARG A 446 30.09 -5.67 4.94
C ARG A 446 28.84 -5.87 5.77
N ARG A 447 28.00 -6.82 5.38
CA ARG A 447 26.70 -7.08 6.00
C ARG A 447 26.48 -8.57 6.07
N ALA A 448 25.89 -9.05 7.15
CA ALA A 448 25.57 -10.46 7.27
C ALA A 448 24.42 -10.71 8.22
N VAL A 449 23.72 -11.81 7.96
CA VAL A 449 22.76 -12.42 8.86
C VAL A 449 23.23 -13.85 9.09
N ALA A 450 23.31 -14.27 10.34
CA ALA A 450 23.66 -15.64 10.70
C ALA A 450 22.65 -16.18 11.70
N VAL A 451 22.20 -17.42 11.52
CA VAL A 451 21.18 -18.05 12.36
C VAL A 451 21.64 -19.44 12.82
N PRO A 452 21.23 -19.85 14.03
CA PRO A 452 21.58 -21.16 14.56
C PRO A 452 20.78 -22.26 13.85
N VAL A 453 21.43 -23.40 13.58
CA VAL A 453 20.78 -24.61 13.06
C VAL A 453 20.85 -25.70 14.12
N ARG A 454 19.68 -26.17 14.55
CA ARG A 454 19.55 -27.18 15.61
C ARG A 454 18.94 -28.46 15.07
N TRP A 455 19.69 -29.55 15.08
CA TRP A 455 19.15 -30.88 14.79
C TRP A 455 19.51 -31.84 15.92
N GLN A 456 18.64 -32.81 16.19
CA GLN A 456 18.68 -33.65 17.40
C GLN A 456 18.57 -32.86 18.73
N GLY A 457 18.05 -31.63 18.69
CA GLY A 457 17.85 -30.78 19.87
C GLY A 457 19.06 -29.95 20.29
N ASP A 458 20.23 -30.16 19.66
CA ASP A 458 21.46 -29.43 19.95
C ASP A 458 21.78 -28.41 18.86
N LEU A 459 22.39 -27.29 19.23
CA LEU A 459 23.02 -26.39 18.28
C LEU A 459 24.26 -27.08 17.70
N ARG A 460 24.22 -27.42 16.41
CA ARG A 460 25.32 -28.10 15.72
C ARG A 460 25.76 -27.43 14.43
N GLY A 461 25.07 -26.39 14.00
CA GLY A 461 25.50 -25.61 12.86
C GLY A 461 25.05 -24.16 12.92
N VAL A 462 25.65 -23.37 12.05
CA VAL A 462 25.27 -21.98 11.80
C VAL A 462 25.20 -21.80 10.30
N ILE A 463 24.11 -21.20 9.83
CA ILE A 463 23.99 -20.78 8.44
C ILE A 463 24.07 -19.27 8.37
N SER A 464 24.82 -18.74 7.42
CA SER A 464 24.98 -17.30 7.23
C SER A 464 24.80 -16.89 5.79
N VAL A 465 24.12 -15.76 5.61
CA VAL A 465 24.07 -14.99 4.37
C VAL A 465 24.93 -13.75 4.55
N ALA A 466 25.79 -13.47 3.58
CA ALA A 466 26.68 -12.32 3.64
C ALA A 466 26.67 -11.55 2.32
N ASP A 467 26.79 -10.23 2.42
CA ASP A 467 26.95 -9.33 1.30
C ASP A 467 28.26 -8.55 1.44
N ARG A 468 28.95 -8.41 0.32
CA ARG A 468 30.20 -7.65 0.19
C ARG A 468 29.96 -6.29 -0.48
N ASP A 469 28.83 -6.11 -1.15
CA ASP A 469 28.40 -4.82 -1.71
C ASP A 469 27.53 -4.03 -0.71
N SER A 470 27.47 -2.71 -0.89
CA SER A 470 26.86 -1.74 0.04
C SER A 470 25.42 -1.32 -0.30
N SER A 471 24.81 -1.86 -1.35
CA SER A 471 23.50 -1.40 -1.81
C SER A 471 22.31 -1.98 -1.02
N ARG A 472 22.45 -3.15 -0.40
CA ARG A 472 21.34 -3.86 0.28
C ARG A 472 21.42 -3.84 1.81
N VAL A 473 20.37 -3.39 2.50
CA VAL A 473 20.26 -3.44 3.96
C VAL A 473 19.69 -4.78 4.41
N MET A 474 20.28 -5.40 5.43
CA MET A 474 19.74 -6.57 6.12
C MET A 474 18.78 -6.10 7.23
N GLY A 475 17.54 -6.59 7.24
CA GLY A 475 16.56 -6.29 8.29
C GLY A 475 16.03 -7.54 8.99
N GLU A 476 15.07 -7.33 9.90
CA GLU A 476 14.38 -8.42 10.63
C GLU A 476 13.78 -9.44 9.66
N ARG A 477 13.31 -8.98 8.50
CA ARG A 477 12.77 -9.86 7.46
C ARG A 477 13.78 -10.88 6.96
N GLU A 478 14.99 -10.45 6.61
CA GLU A 478 16.04 -11.38 6.18
C GLU A 478 16.38 -12.39 7.28
N GLN A 479 16.40 -11.95 8.54
CA GLN A 479 16.61 -12.82 9.69
C GLN A 479 15.50 -13.87 9.82
N THR A 480 14.23 -13.46 9.87
CA THR A 480 13.10 -14.39 10.01
C THR A 480 13.03 -15.39 8.86
N LEU A 481 13.31 -14.95 7.63
CA LEU A 481 13.33 -15.85 6.47
C LEU A 481 14.46 -16.88 6.58
N LEU A 482 15.64 -16.49 7.07
CA LEU A 482 16.79 -17.39 7.22
C LEU A 482 16.58 -18.36 8.39
N GLU A 483 15.97 -17.91 9.49
CA GLU A 483 15.55 -18.77 10.60
C GLU A 483 14.56 -19.86 10.13
N ALA A 484 13.51 -19.47 9.39
CA ALA A 484 12.56 -20.42 8.83
C ALA A 484 13.22 -21.43 7.88
N PHE A 485 14.20 -20.98 7.09
CA PHE A 485 14.99 -21.87 6.25
C PHE A 485 15.87 -22.81 7.07
N ALA A 486 16.52 -22.31 8.13
CA ALA A 486 17.36 -23.10 9.02
C ALA A 486 16.58 -24.23 9.71
N ASP A 487 15.33 -23.98 10.08
CA ASP A 487 14.43 -25.00 10.62
C ASP A 487 14.17 -26.12 9.60
N LEU A 488 13.94 -25.78 8.33
CA LEU A 488 13.80 -26.77 7.25
C LEU A 488 15.10 -27.55 7.01
N ALA A 489 16.24 -26.85 6.99
CA ALA A 489 17.56 -27.45 6.84
C ALA A 489 17.88 -28.42 7.97
N SER A 490 17.44 -28.13 9.20
CA SER A 490 17.64 -29.00 10.35
C SER A 490 17.04 -30.39 10.17
N LEU A 491 15.88 -30.50 9.50
CA LEU A 491 15.21 -31.76 9.22
C LEU A 491 15.99 -32.58 8.18
N ALA A 492 16.45 -31.91 7.12
CA ALA A 492 17.26 -32.55 6.09
C ALA A 492 18.59 -33.07 6.67
N LEU A 493 19.26 -32.27 7.50
CA LEU A 493 20.49 -32.66 8.18
C LEU A 493 20.28 -33.78 9.18
N HIS A 494 19.18 -33.76 9.93
CA HIS A 494 18.81 -34.87 10.81
C HIS A 494 18.66 -36.18 10.03
N ASN A 495 17.97 -36.15 8.89
CA ASN A 495 17.77 -37.33 8.06
C ASN A 495 19.08 -37.84 7.43
N ALA A 496 19.91 -36.93 6.91
CA ALA A 496 21.20 -37.28 6.31
C ALA A 496 22.18 -37.87 7.33
N GLU A 497 22.22 -37.32 8.54
CA GLU A 497 23.03 -37.85 9.64
C GLU A 497 22.51 -39.21 10.11
N ALA A 498 21.20 -39.37 10.31
CA ALA A 498 20.59 -40.64 10.67
C ALA A 498 20.88 -41.72 9.62
N TYR A 499 20.79 -41.38 8.33
CA TYR A 499 21.12 -42.28 7.24
C TYR A 499 22.62 -42.65 7.22
N SER A 500 23.49 -41.66 7.42
CA SER A 500 24.95 -41.87 7.49
C SER A 500 25.33 -42.80 8.65
N ASN A 501 24.71 -42.61 9.83
CA ASN A 501 24.91 -43.45 11.00
C ASN A 501 24.39 -44.87 10.79
N HIS A 502 23.17 -45.04 10.26
CA HIS A 502 22.64 -46.36 9.93
C HIS A 502 23.49 -47.09 8.89
N SER A 503 23.93 -46.38 7.85
CA SER A 503 24.81 -46.94 6.81
C SER A 503 26.15 -47.39 7.39
N ARG A 504 26.75 -46.55 8.26
CA ARG A 504 27.98 -46.89 8.98
C ARG A 504 27.81 -48.12 9.87
N GLN A 505 26.72 -48.19 10.62
CA GLN A 505 26.46 -49.32 11.52
C GLN A 505 26.15 -50.61 10.77
N ALA A 506 25.43 -50.54 9.65
CA ALA A 506 25.19 -51.68 8.77
C ALA A 506 26.50 -52.20 8.15
N ARG A 507 27.39 -51.31 7.72
CA ARG A 507 28.75 -51.70 7.24
C ARG A 507 29.55 -52.40 8.33
N ILE A 508 29.57 -51.85 9.55
CA ILE A 508 30.25 -52.46 10.70
C ILE A 508 29.68 -53.86 10.99
N GLN A 509 28.35 -54.01 11.04
CA GLN A 509 27.71 -55.30 11.29
C GLN A 509 27.97 -56.32 10.18
N ALA A 510 27.92 -55.89 8.91
CA ALA A 510 28.23 -56.74 7.76
C ALA A 510 29.67 -57.24 7.82
N GLY A 511 30.63 -56.37 8.16
CA GLY A 511 32.03 -56.75 8.38
C GLY A 511 32.19 -57.77 9.50
N PHE A 512 31.59 -57.54 10.67
CA PHE A 512 31.63 -58.51 11.78
C PHE A 512 31.01 -59.86 11.41
N TYR A 513 29.87 -59.87 10.72
CA TYR A 513 29.24 -61.11 10.26
C TYR A 513 30.13 -61.87 9.28
N ARG A 514 30.79 -61.15 8.36
CA ARG A 514 31.74 -61.71 7.40
C ARG A 514 32.95 -62.33 8.09
N ILE A 515 33.58 -61.62 9.03
CA ILE A 515 34.69 -62.14 9.86
C ILE A 515 34.24 -63.41 10.57
N SER A 516 33.06 -63.40 11.19
CA SER A 516 32.52 -64.57 11.90
C SER A 516 32.25 -65.76 10.98
N GLN A 517 31.74 -65.54 9.76
CA GLN A 517 31.55 -66.60 8.76
C GLN A 517 32.87 -67.23 8.32
N VAL A 518 33.89 -66.41 8.08
CA VAL A 518 35.22 -66.90 7.68
C VAL A 518 35.87 -67.67 8.83
N LEU A 519 35.81 -67.17 10.06
CA LEU A 519 36.31 -67.88 11.24
C LEU A 519 35.58 -69.21 11.49
N SER A 520 34.30 -69.30 11.10
CA SER A 520 33.47 -70.51 11.27
C SER A 520 33.65 -71.52 10.14
N ALA A 521 34.12 -71.10 8.97
CA ALA A 521 34.56 -72.01 7.92
C ALA A 521 35.93 -72.60 8.36
N SER A 522 36.10 -73.92 8.37
CA SER A 522 37.41 -74.55 8.64
C SER A 522 38.41 -74.24 7.53
N LEU A 523 38.92 -73.01 7.54
CA LEU A 523 39.89 -72.47 6.60
C LEU A 523 41.30 -72.57 7.18
N SER A 524 42.30 -72.61 6.31
CA SER A 524 43.70 -72.51 6.74
C SER A 524 43.97 -71.14 7.39
N ARG A 525 44.93 -71.08 8.31
CA ARG A 525 45.34 -69.83 9.01
C ARG A 525 45.48 -68.64 8.05
N GLN A 526 46.09 -68.85 6.89
CA GLN A 526 46.32 -67.82 5.87
C GLN A 526 45.03 -67.28 5.23
N ALA A 527 44.04 -68.14 4.96
CA ALA A 527 42.75 -67.72 4.41
C ALA A 527 41.93 -66.92 5.43
N THR A 528 42.03 -67.27 6.71
CA THR A 528 41.40 -66.53 7.82
C THR A 528 41.98 -65.12 7.94
N LEU A 529 43.31 -64.98 7.87
CA LEU A 529 43.98 -63.68 8.03
C LEU A 529 43.81 -62.76 6.82
N ALA A 530 43.79 -63.31 5.60
CA ALA A 530 43.45 -62.53 4.39
C ALA A 530 42.00 -62.00 4.43
N ALA A 531 41.06 -62.82 4.91
CA ALA A 531 39.69 -62.39 5.09
C ALA A 531 39.51 -61.39 6.23
N LEU A 532 40.31 -61.48 7.29
CA LEU A 532 40.36 -60.46 8.34
C LEU A 532 40.84 -59.12 7.79
N ALA A 533 41.92 -59.13 6.98
CA ALA A 533 42.42 -57.94 6.30
C ALA A 533 41.32 -57.30 5.45
N GLN A 534 40.68 -58.09 4.57
CA GLN A 534 39.56 -57.61 3.75
C GLN A 534 38.45 -56.97 4.58
N ALA A 535 38.02 -57.64 5.63
CA ALA A 535 36.94 -57.14 6.46
C ALA A 535 37.32 -55.86 7.20
N ALA A 536 38.57 -55.73 7.65
CA ALA A 536 39.07 -54.50 8.24
C ALA A 536 39.04 -53.35 7.22
N THR A 537 39.44 -53.61 5.98
CA THR A 537 39.40 -52.62 4.90
C THR A 537 37.97 -52.17 4.59
N GLU A 538 37.03 -53.11 4.48
CA GLU A 538 35.61 -52.81 4.23
C GLU A 538 34.93 -52.06 5.39
N VAL A 539 35.31 -52.37 6.64
CA VAL A 539 34.74 -51.71 7.84
C VAL A 539 35.30 -50.31 8.05
N LEU A 540 36.59 -50.12 7.78
CA LEU A 540 37.31 -48.87 8.01
C LEU A 540 37.34 -47.95 6.77
N ASP A 541 36.76 -48.39 5.65
CA ASP A 541 36.82 -47.69 4.36
C ASP A 541 38.26 -47.41 3.92
N GLY A 542 39.14 -48.37 4.17
CA GLY A 542 40.56 -48.31 3.78
C GLY A 542 40.75 -48.69 2.31
N ASP A 543 41.89 -48.32 1.74
CA ASP A 543 42.25 -48.77 0.39
C ASP A 543 42.84 -50.19 0.38
N TRP A 544 43.47 -50.58 1.49
CA TRP A 544 44.11 -51.88 1.71
C TRP A 544 44.22 -52.18 3.20
N ALA A 545 44.48 -53.43 3.55
CA ALA A 545 44.88 -53.83 4.88
C ALA A 545 45.85 -55.02 4.83
N ILE A 546 46.73 -55.09 5.81
CA ILE A 546 47.63 -56.23 6.03
C ILE A 546 47.52 -56.73 7.47
N VAL A 547 47.82 -58.00 7.66
CA VAL A 547 47.97 -58.64 8.96
C VAL A 547 49.39 -59.16 9.04
N VAL A 548 50.10 -58.70 10.06
CA VAL A 548 51.50 -59.05 10.32
C VAL A 548 51.56 -59.86 11.61
N GLY A 549 52.34 -60.94 11.61
CA GLY A 549 52.61 -61.77 12.79
C GLY A 549 54.08 -61.74 13.19
N GLY A 550 54.36 -62.10 14.43
CA GLY A 550 55.72 -62.23 14.98
C GLY A 550 55.77 -63.26 16.10
N ASP A 551 56.90 -63.98 16.22
CA ASP A 551 57.07 -65.11 17.16
C ASP A 551 57.49 -64.71 18.59
N GLY A 552 57.32 -63.43 18.95
CA GLY A 552 57.53 -62.91 20.31
C GLY A 552 58.89 -62.24 20.55
N ASP A 553 59.82 -62.33 19.60
CA ASP A 553 60.99 -61.45 19.52
C ASP A 553 60.67 -60.31 18.52
N GLU A 554 60.90 -59.05 18.92
CA GLU A 554 60.51 -57.83 18.16
C GLU A 554 61.19 -57.69 16.76
N GLU A 555 62.12 -58.59 16.42
CA GLU A 555 62.93 -58.51 15.19
C GLU A 555 62.38 -59.32 13.99
N ASP A 556 61.40 -60.23 14.16
CA ASP A 556 60.91 -61.12 13.08
C ASP A 556 59.41 -60.93 12.76
N LEU A 557 59.07 -59.79 12.16
CA LEU A 557 57.72 -59.53 11.62
C LEU A 557 57.55 -60.11 10.22
N HIS A 558 56.49 -60.89 10.00
CA HIS A 558 56.16 -61.48 8.71
C HIS A 558 54.70 -61.24 8.32
N LEU A 559 54.48 -60.98 7.03
CA LEU A 559 53.15 -60.80 6.46
C LEU A 559 52.37 -62.12 6.50
N GLU A 560 51.28 -62.17 7.27
CA GLU A 560 50.44 -63.38 7.39
C GLU A 560 49.13 -63.29 6.60
N GLY A 561 48.68 -62.08 6.26
CA GLY A 561 47.48 -61.86 5.44
C GLY A 561 47.48 -60.47 4.82
N ALA A 562 46.86 -60.33 3.66
CA ALA A 562 46.72 -59.04 2.99
C ALA A 562 45.43 -58.99 2.17
N TRP A 563 44.87 -57.80 2.05
CA TRP A 563 43.82 -57.49 1.10
C TRP A 563 44.07 -56.12 0.48
N LEU A 564 44.01 -56.06 -0.84
CA LEU A 564 44.13 -54.86 -1.66
C LEU A 564 42.83 -54.74 -2.45
N ALA A 565 42.27 -53.53 -2.52
CA ALA A 565 41.11 -53.29 -3.36
C ALA A 565 41.44 -53.64 -4.83
N PRO A 566 40.49 -54.14 -5.65
CA PRO A 566 40.73 -54.62 -7.03
C PRO A 566 41.39 -53.61 -7.98
N ASN A 567 41.42 -52.34 -7.60
CA ASN A 567 41.88 -51.19 -8.36
C ASN A 567 43.29 -50.73 -7.95
N GLN A 568 43.87 -51.35 -6.91
CA GLN A 568 45.19 -51.06 -6.33
C GLN A 568 46.11 -52.25 -6.63
N ALA A 569 46.60 -52.36 -7.88
CA ALA A 569 47.30 -53.56 -8.35
C ALA A 569 48.77 -53.69 -7.89
N GLU A 570 49.40 -52.62 -7.42
CA GLU A 570 50.79 -52.65 -6.93
C GLU A 570 50.93 -51.64 -5.79
N VAL A 571 50.71 -52.09 -4.55
CA VAL A 571 51.35 -51.43 -3.40
C VAL A 571 52.54 -52.30 -3.05
N ASP A 572 53.74 -51.82 -3.36
CA ASP A 572 55.00 -52.46 -2.94
C ASP A 572 55.15 -52.22 -1.44
N LEU A 573 54.47 -53.05 -0.64
CA LEU A 573 54.52 -53.03 0.82
C LEU A 573 55.84 -53.67 1.26
N GLU A 574 56.94 -52.93 1.15
CA GLU A 574 58.11 -53.21 1.98
C GLU A 574 57.67 -52.99 3.43
N LEU A 575 57.55 -54.09 4.20
CA LEU A 575 57.40 -53.99 5.65
C LEU A 575 58.54 -53.13 6.16
N PRO A 576 58.28 -52.02 6.90
CA PRO A 576 59.34 -51.17 7.39
C PRO A 576 60.34 -52.05 8.15
N GLY A 577 61.59 -52.02 7.70
CA GLY A 577 62.66 -52.81 8.32
C GLY A 577 62.68 -52.56 9.82
N SER A 578 63.03 -53.61 10.57
CA SER A 578 63.12 -53.74 12.03
C SER A 578 63.84 -52.59 12.76
N SER A 579 63.31 -51.38 12.71
CA SER A 579 63.65 -50.29 13.62
C SER A 579 62.61 -50.30 14.74
N GLU A 580 63.07 -50.11 15.98
CA GLU A 580 62.23 -49.95 17.19
C GLU A 580 61.17 -48.81 17.03
N GLU A 581 61.39 -47.96 16.02
CA GLU A 581 60.60 -46.83 15.52
C GLU A 581 59.19 -47.13 14.96
N SER A 582 59.04 -48.22 14.19
CA SER A 582 57.98 -48.29 13.17
C SER A 582 56.55 -48.45 13.71
N THR A 583 55.57 -47.98 12.94
CA THR A 583 54.16 -47.96 13.37
C THR A 583 53.62 -49.37 13.56
N ALA A 584 54.14 -50.32 12.77
CA ALA A 584 53.86 -51.74 12.91
C ALA A 584 54.48 -52.32 14.19
N THR A 585 55.73 -51.98 14.51
CA THR A 585 56.42 -52.39 15.75
C THR A 585 55.71 -51.85 16.99
N LEU A 586 55.35 -50.56 16.98
CA LEU A 586 54.63 -49.91 18.08
C LEU A 586 53.23 -50.49 18.33
N ALA A 587 52.61 -51.10 17.32
CA ALA A 587 51.31 -51.75 17.42
C ALA A 587 51.37 -53.20 17.97
N MET A 588 52.57 -53.79 18.15
CA MET A 588 52.74 -55.15 18.68
C MET A 588 52.55 -55.25 20.21
N ASP A 589 52.59 -54.12 20.94
CA ASP A 589 52.23 -54.10 22.36
C ASP A 589 50.73 -54.45 22.50
N PRO A 590 50.34 -55.51 23.26
CA PRO A 590 48.99 -56.07 23.32
C PRO A 590 47.87 -55.11 23.81
N ARG A 591 48.13 -53.82 23.95
CA ARG A 591 47.15 -52.77 24.28
C ARG A 591 47.30 -51.46 23.51
N ARG A 592 48.11 -51.39 22.45
CA ARG A 592 48.43 -50.11 21.79
C ARG A 592 47.84 -50.04 20.37
N VAL A 593 46.86 -49.16 20.18
CA VAL A 593 46.38 -48.73 18.86
C VAL A 593 47.19 -47.49 18.46
N VAL A 594 47.83 -47.54 17.29
CA VAL A 594 48.61 -46.42 16.75
C VAL A 594 47.90 -45.88 15.51
N THR A 595 47.88 -44.56 15.35
CA THR A 595 47.28 -43.89 14.18
C THR A 595 48.26 -42.87 13.63
N SER A 596 48.37 -42.80 12.30
CA SER A 596 49.18 -41.82 11.58
C SER A 596 48.37 -41.20 10.46
N ARG A 597 48.62 -39.92 10.16
CA ARG A 597 48.00 -39.23 9.01
C ARG A 597 48.67 -39.61 7.68
N HIS A 598 49.91 -40.10 7.72
CA HIS A 598 50.67 -40.57 6.55
C HIS A 598 51.61 -41.71 6.95
N VAL A 599 51.11 -42.95 6.88
CA VAL A 599 51.85 -44.17 7.28
C VAL A 599 53.20 -44.31 6.56
N MET A 600 53.30 -43.86 5.30
CA MET A 600 54.54 -43.94 4.50
C MET A 600 55.57 -42.83 4.79
N SER A 601 55.20 -41.80 5.56
CA SER A 601 56.07 -40.66 5.88
C SER A 601 56.10 -40.35 7.38
N ASP A 602 55.61 -41.25 8.21
CA ASP A 602 55.76 -41.17 9.66
C ASP A 602 57.18 -41.61 9.99
N GLU A 603 57.90 -40.84 10.81
CA GLU A 603 59.21 -41.24 11.33
C GLU A 603 59.07 -42.27 12.48
N ARG A 604 57.83 -42.55 12.90
CA ARG A 604 57.45 -43.64 13.81
C ARG A 604 56.90 -44.86 13.05
#